data_AF-A0A7Y3EXF7-F1
#
_entry.id   AF-A0A7Y3EXF7-F1
#
_cell.length_a   1.000
_cell.length_b   1.000
_cell.length_c   1.000
_cell.angle_alpha   90.00
_cell.angle_beta   90.00
_cell.angle_gamma   90.00
#
_symmetry.space_group_name_H-M   'P 1'
#
loop_
_entity.id
_entity.type
_entity.pdbx_description
1 polymer ?
#
loop_
_entity_poly.entity_id
_entity_poly.type
_entity_poly.pdbx_seq_one_letter_code
_entity_poly.pdbx_strand_id
1 'polypeptide(L)'
;MRNPARSSREKQMVRTCVGCGGKFTKSELIRYVWCDSGPVPDPAQRALGRGAYCCKQKKCSDRFLKKRKIWRRVFRLSSDL
;
A
#
# COMPACT_ATOMS: atom_id res chain seq x y z
N MET A 1 -18.35 -30.12 26.35
CA MET A 1 -18.65 -28.69 26.19
C MET A 1 -17.35 -27.93 25.91
N ARG A 2 -17.07 -27.56 24.66
CA ARG A 2 -15.95 -26.65 24.33
C ARG A 2 -16.53 -25.27 24.12
N ASN A 3 -16.01 -24.31 24.89
CA ASN A 3 -16.43 -22.93 24.92
C ASN A 3 -16.18 -22.24 23.55
N PRO A 4 -17.21 -21.78 22.82
CA PRO A 4 -17.06 -21.09 21.53
C PRO A 4 -16.72 -19.60 21.77
N ALA A 5 -15.63 -19.33 22.49
CA ALA A 5 -15.22 -17.98 22.84
C ALA A 5 -14.27 -17.40 21.78
N ARG A 6 -14.85 -16.84 20.71
CA ARG A 6 -14.71 -15.43 20.30
C ARG A 6 -15.29 -15.17 18.91
N SER A 7 -16.47 -14.57 18.94
CA SER A 7 -17.06 -13.75 17.88
C SER A 7 -16.13 -12.59 17.50
N SER A 8 -15.83 -12.45 16.19
CA SER A 8 -15.62 -11.16 15.52
C SER A 8 -15.49 -11.40 14.01
N ARG A 9 -16.47 -11.01 13.20
CA ARG A 9 -16.23 -10.77 11.76
C ARG A 9 -15.06 -9.80 11.69
N GLU A 10 -13.97 -10.22 11.04
CA GLU A 10 -12.76 -9.44 10.86
C GLU A 10 -13.13 -8.00 10.51
N LYS A 11 -12.85 -7.05 11.41
CA LYS A 11 -12.81 -5.63 11.03
C LYS A 11 -11.61 -5.49 10.10
N GLN A 12 -11.78 -5.90 8.85
CA GLN A 12 -10.72 -5.98 7.85
C GLN A 12 -10.10 -4.59 7.75
N MET A 13 -8.81 -4.51 8.09
CA MET A 13 -8.09 -3.24 8.10
C MET A 13 -8.07 -2.66 6.69
N VAL A 14 -8.82 -1.57 6.49
CA VAL A 14 -8.81 -0.85 5.22
C VAL A 14 -7.52 -0.03 5.07
N ARG A 15 -7.08 0.13 3.83
CA ARG A 15 -5.94 0.95 3.43
C ARG A 15 -6.37 1.91 2.33
N THR A 16 -5.65 3.00 2.19
CA THR A 16 -5.91 4.01 1.15
C THR A 16 -5.01 3.78 -0.06
N CYS A 17 -5.62 3.74 -1.25
CA CYS A 17 -4.87 3.79 -2.50
C CYS A 17 -4.22 5.17 -2.66
N VAL A 18 -2.90 5.21 -2.85
CA VAL A 18 -2.14 6.45 -3.04
C VAL A 18 -2.42 7.14 -4.38
N GLY A 19 -3.01 6.43 -5.35
CA GLY A 19 -3.37 6.96 -6.66
C GLY A 19 -4.74 7.65 -6.69
N CYS A 20 -5.78 7.00 -6.16
CA CYS A 20 -7.15 7.52 -6.20
C CYS A 20 -7.72 7.99 -4.84
N GLY A 21 -7.05 7.72 -3.71
CA GLY A 21 -7.56 8.07 -2.38
C GLY A 21 -8.64 7.12 -1.83
N GLY A 22 -9.15 6.19 -2.66
CA GLY A 22 -10.17 5.22 -2.24
C GLY A 22 -9.68 4.28 -1.12
N LYS A 23 -10.65 3.77 -0.34
CA LYS A 23 -10.42 2.81 0.75
C LYS A 23 -10.68 1.40 0.24
N PHE A 24 -9.74 0.50 0.46
CA PHE A 24 -9.82 -0.88 -0.01
C PHE A 24 -9.30 -1.82 1.07
N THR A 25 -9.70 -3.09 1.01
CA THR A 25 -9.09 -4.15 1.82
C THR A 25 -7.65 -4.41 1.36
N LYS A 26 -6.86 -5.09 2.21
CA LYS A 26 -5.45 -5.39 1.92
C LYS A 26 -5.25 -6.22 0.63
N SER A 27 -6.18 -7.12 0.30
CA SER A 27 -6.10 -8.03 -0.86
C SER A 27 -6.44 -7.36 -2.20
N GLU A 28 -7.12 -6.22 -2.15
CA GLU A 28 -7.49 -5.40 -3.32
C GLU A 28 -6.36 -4.45 -3.75
N LEU A 29 -5.27 -4.40 -2.98
CA LEU A 29 -4.18 -3.46 -3.16
C LEU A 29 -2.85 -4.18 -3.42
N ILE A 30 -2.03 -3.54 -4.24
CA ILE A 30 -0.62 -3.87 -4.42
C ILE A 30 0.17 -2.97 -3.46
N ARG A 31 0.98 -3.58 -2.58
CA ARG A 31 1.95 -2.83 -1.76
C ARG A 31 3.18 -2.54 -2.62
N TYR A 32 3.73 -1.35 -2.46
CA TYR A 32 5.02 -0.95 -3.00
C TYR A 32 5.92 -0.50 -1.86
N VAL A 33 7.20 -0.82 -1.94
CA VAL A 33 8.24 -0.32 -1.04
C VAL A 33 9.23 0.53 -1.84
N TRP A 34 9.90 1.47 -1.18
CA TRP A 34 10.99 2.22 -1.81
C TRP A 34 12.24 1.34 -1.90
N CYS A 35 12.85 1.27 -3.07
CA CYS A 35 14.13 0.63 -3.31
C CYS A 35 14.98 1.60 -4.12
N ASP A 36 16.07 2.10 -3.52
CA ASP A 36 17.07 3.02 -4.10
C ASP A 36 16.51 4.12 -5.00
N SER A 37 16.23 3.79 -6.27
CA SER A 37 15.77 4.70 -7.32
C SER A 37 14.25 4.82 -7.49
N GLY A 38 13.43 3.95 -6.87
CA GLY A 38 11.99 3.96 -7.11
C GLY A 38 11.14 2.98 -6.29
N PRO A 39 9.80 3.09 -6.41
CA PRO A 39 8.88 2.13 -5.82
C PRO A 39 8.89 0.77 -6.55
N VAL A 40 9.05 -0.32 -5.80
CA VAL A 40 9.01 -1.70 -6.31
C VAL A 40 7.81 -2.45 -5.70
N PRO A 41 7.07 -3.28 -6.48
CA PRO A 41 5.99 -4.09 -5.93
C PRO A 41 6.48 -5.08 -4.86
N ASP A 42 5.73 -5.19 -3.77
CA ASP A 42 5.93 -6.20 -2.72
C ASP A 42 4.63 -6.99 -2.53
N PRO A 43 4.32 -7.93 -3.44
CA PRO A 43 3.08 -8.71 -3.40
C PRO A 43 3.00 -9.61 -2.14
N ALA A 44 4.13 -10.09 -1.65
CA ALA A 44 4.23 -10.88 -0.43
C ALA A 44 4.01 -10.04 0.84
N GLN A 45 4.19 -8.71 0.75
CA GLN A 45 4.06 -7.76 1.85
C GLN A 45 5.04 -8.04 3.00
N ARG A 46 6.26 -8.44 2.66
CA ARG A 46 7.32 -8.83 3.62
C ARG A 46 8.56 -7.95 3.52
N ALA A 47 8.67 -7.12 2.48
CA ALA A 47 9.84 -6.27 2.29
C ALA A 47 9.93 -5.22 3.40
N LEU A 48 11.15 -4.97 3.87
CA LEU A 48 11.43 -3.98 4.90
C LEU A 48 11.16 -2.56 4.40
N GLY A 49 11.00 -1.62 5.34
CA GLY A 49 10.82 -0.20 5.04
C GLY A 49 9.37 0.24 4.84
N ARG A 50 9.21 1.53 4.52
CA ARG A 50 7.89 2.17 4.42
C ARG A 50 7.16 1.72 3.16
N GLY A 51 5.94 1.22 3.34
CA GLY A 51 5.08 0.77 2.24
C GLY A 51 4.04 1.82 1.82
N ALA A 52 3.70 1.84 0.54
CA ALA A 52 2.57 2.56 -0.04
C ALA A 52 1.65 1.57 -0.77
N TYR A 53 0.35 1.80 -0.73
CA TYR A 53 -0.63 0.90 -1.35
C TYR A 53 -1.28 1.54 -2.58
N CYS A 54 -1.42 0.77 -3.66
CA CYS A 54 -2.13 1.19 -4.87
C CYS A 54 -3.14 0.13 -5.28
N CYS A 55 -4.35 0.53 -5.69
CA CYS A 55 -5.33 -0.42 -6.22
C CYS A 55 -4.93 -0.94 -7.60
N LYS A 56 -5.53 -2.07 -8.01
CA LYS A 56 -5.21 -2.78 -9.26
C LYS A 56 -5.60 -2.04 -10.55
N GLN A 57 -6.19 -0.85 -10.44
CA GLN A 57 -6.54 -0.05 -11.61
C GLN A 57 -5.27 0.56 -12.24
N LYS A 58 -5.04 0.29 -13.53
CA LYS A 58 -3.88 0.78 -14.28
C LYS A 58 -3.68 2.30 -14.16
N LYS A 59 -4.76 3.09 -14.19
CA LYS A 59 -4.68 4.55 -14.03
C LYS A 59 -4.06 4.98 -12.69
N CYS A 60 -4.24 4.19 -11.63
CA CYS A 60 -3.67 4.48 -10.31
C CYS A 60 -2.18 4.16 -10.26
N SER A 61 -1.78 3.01 -10.82
CA SER A 61 -0.36 2.67 -10.93
C SER A 61 0.38 3.64 -11.83
N ASP A 62 -0.18 4.01 -12.99
CA ASP A 62 0.42 4.99 -13.90
C ASP A 62 0.60 6.36 -13.22
N ARG A 63 -0.41 6.81 -12.46
CA ARG A 63 -0.34 8.06 -11.70
C ARG A 63 0.70 8.00 -10.59
N PHE A 64 0.78 6.87 -9.89
CA PHE A 64 1.71 6.68 -8.79
C PHE A 64 3.16 6.54 -9.30
N LEU A 65 3.42 5.65 -10.25
CA LEU A 65 4.74 5.29 -10.77
C LEU A 65 5.40 6.35 -11.67
N LYS A 66 4.71 7.45 -11.98
CA LYS A 66 5.27 8.55 -12.79
C LYS A 66 5.50 9.85 -12.02
N LYS A 67 5.17 9.90 -10.71
CA LYS A 67 5.13 11.15 -9.96
C LYS A 67 6.07 11.13 -8.75
N ARG A 68 7.30 11.63 -8.91
CA ARG A 68 8.31 11.80 -7.84
C ARG A 68 7.75 12.50 -6.59
N LYS A 69 6.91 13.54 -6.78
CA LYS A 69 6.24 14.25 -5.66
C LYS A 69 5.38 13.32 -4.80
N ILE A 70 4.71 12.32 -5.40
CA ILE A 70 3.93 11.33 -4.64
C ILE A 70 4.89 10.45 -3.84
N TRP A 71 5.99 10.00 -4.44
CA TRP A 71 6.97 9.13 -3.78
C TRP A 71 7.58 9.77 -2.54
N ARG A 72 8.09 11.01 -2.66
CA ARG A 72 8.66 11.74 -1.52
C ARG A 72 7.69 11.79 -0.34
N ARG A 73 6.43 12.12 -0.61
CA ARG A 73 5.38 12.17 0.43
C ARG A 73 5.08 10.81 1.06
N VAL A 74 4.84 9.78 0.24
CA VAL A 74 4.35 8.49 0.76
C VAL A 74 5.45 7.66 1.42
N PHE A 75 6.68 7.76 0.93
CA PHE A 75 7.85 7.04 1.44
C PHE A 75 8.69 7.86 2.42
N ARG A 76 8.37 9.15 2.64
CA ARG A 76 9.10 10.07 3.53
C ARG A 76 10.59 10.18 3.15
N LEU A 77 10.83 10.39 1.87
CA LEU A 77 12.19 10.50 1.32
C LEU A 77 12.70 11.92 1.63
N SER A 78 13.93 12.02 2.12
CA SER A 78 14.65 13.29 2.22
C SER A 78 14.76 13.93 0.84
N SER A 79 14.96 15.25 0.81
CA SER A 79 14.72 16.18 -0.31
C SER A 79 15.43 15.88 -1.64
N ASP A 80 16.30 14.86 -1.72
CA ASP A 80 17.28 14.68 -2.80
C ASP A 80 16.86 13.65 -3.87
N LEU A 81 15.55 13.49 -4.07
CA LEU A 81 14.98 12.85 -5.26
C LEU A 81 14.44 13.87 -6.24
#